data_AF-A0A538PJY1-F1
#
_entry.id   AF-A0A538PJY1-F1
#
_cell.length_a   1.000
_cell.length_b   1.000
_cell.length_c   1.000
_cell.angle_alpha   90.00
_cell.angle_beta   90.00
_cell.angle_gamma   90.00
#
_symmetry.space_group_name_H-M   'P 1'
#
loop_
_entity.id
_entity.type
_entity.pdbx_description
1 polymer ?
#
loop_
_entity_poly.entity_id
_entity_poly.type
_entity_poly.pdbx_seq_one_letter_code
_entity_poly.pdbx_strand_id
1 'polypeptide(L)'
;MDTQLKLLGREIPTEVPPIKHLKPSIDPSTLFHRQLLGGAFWQKIPAYRLVDEATFLDHTWQARNTITSPQRLLQTVQDLVPQSFYDDVTRGFHLSPMSIRVSPYLLSLIDWADAYNDPLRRQFVPLASRLLPDHPKLTLDSLHEQADAPVPGLTHRYPDKALFLAL
;
A
#
# COMPACT_ATOMS: atom_id res chain seq x y z
N MET A 1 36.70 -25.61 25.42
CA MET A 1 35.83 -25.48 26.60
C MET A 1 34.46 -25.06 26.10
N ASP A 2 33.58 -26.04 25.90
CA ASP A 2 32.21 -25.85 25.43
C ASP A 2 31.38 -25.18 26.54
N THR A 3 31.00 -23.92 26.32
CA THR A 3 30.06 -23.24 27.22
C THR A 3 28.65 -23.62 26.80
N GLN A 4 28.14 -24.71 27.36
CA GLN A 4 26.73 -25.09 27.25
C GLN A 4 25.86 -23.96 27.84
N LEU A 5 25.04 -23.30 27.01
CA LEU A 5 24.02 -22.37 27.49
C LEU A 5 23.10 -23.14 28.44
N LYS A 6 23.16 -22.84 29.75
CA LYS A 6 22.18 -23.32 30.72
C LYS A 6 20.84 -22.63 30.43
N LEU A 7 19.96 -23.32 29.70
CA LEU A 7 18.54 -23.01 29.68
C LEU A 7 18.01 -23.13 31.11
N LEU A 8 17.80 -21.97 31.75
CA LEU A 8 17.22 -21.87 33.08
C LEU A 8 15.78 -22.39 33.04
N GLY A 9 15.60 -23.67 33.41
CA GLY A 9 14.50 -24.15 34.23
C GLY A 9 13.07 -23.77 33.82
N ARG A 10 12.69 -24.01 32.57
CA ARG A 10 11.27 -24.24 32.25
C ARG A 10 11.14 -25.58 31.53
N GLU A 11 10.67 -26.58 32.26
CA GLU A 11 10.15 -27.80 31.65
C GLU A 11 9.09 -27.39 30.63
N ILE A 12 9.26 -27.79 29.36
CA ILE A 12 8.24 -27.58 28.34
C ILE A 12 7.09 -28.51 28.72
N PRO A 13 5.88 -28.01 29.02
CA PRO A 13 4.76 -28.87 29.37
C PRO A 13 4.53 -29.89 28.25
N THR A 14 4.55 -31.18 28.59
CA THR A 14 4.33 -32.29 27.65
C THR A 14 2.91 -32.30 27.09
N GLU A 15 1.98 -31.63 27.75
CA GLU A 15 0.61 -31.39 27.30
C GLU A 15 0.26 -29.91 27.49
N VAL A 16 0.06 -29.21 26.38
CA VAL A 16 -0.57 -27.89 26.38
C VAL A 16 -2.08 -28.13 26.39
N PRO A 17 -2.84 -27.65 27.40
CA PRO A 17 -4.29 -27.83 27.42
C PRO A 17 -4.93 -27.21 26.17
N PRO A 18 -6.00 -27.79 25.62
CA PRO A 18 -6.65 -27.27 24.43
C PRO A 18 -7.11 -25.83 24.67
N ILE A 19 -6.86 -24.95 23.69
CA ILE A 19 -7.25 -23.54 23.75
C ILE A 19 -8.77 -23.46 23.88
N LYS A 20 -9.26 -23.04 25.05
CA LYS A 20 -10.68 -22.80 25.28
C LYS A 20 -11.04 -21.40 24.78
N HIS A 21 -11.58 -21.31 23.57
CA HIS A 21 -12.06 -20.04 23.02
C HIS A 21 -13.23 -19.49 23.85
N LEU A 22 -13.13 -18.23 24.29
CA LEU A 22 -14.18 -17.55 25.06
C LEU A 22 -15.35 -17.06 24.19
N LYS A 23 -15.10 -16.86 22.89
CA LYS A 23 -16.08 -16.39 21.91
C LYS A 23 -16.40 -17.52 20.92
N PRO A 24 -17.64 -17.61 20.42
CA PRO A 24 -17.98 -18.57 19.37
C PRO A 24 -17.17 -18.27 18.11
N SER A 25 -16.88 -19.31 17.32
CA SER A 25 -16.26 -19.16 16.00
C SER A 25 -17.13 -18.24 15.13
N ILE A 26 -16.47 -17.31 14.44
CA ILE A 26 -17.13 -16.43 13.47
C ILE A 26 -17.59 -17.28 12.28
N ASP A 27 -18.77 -16.97 11.74
CA ASP A 27 -19.26 -17.59 10.51
C ASP A 27 -18.24 -17.37 9.37
N PRO A 28 -17.66 -18.44 8.80
CA PRO A 28 -16.69 -18.34 7.70
C PRO A 28 -17.22 -17.54 6.50
N SER A 29 -18.54 -17.50 6.27
CA SER A 29 -19.14 -16.73 5.17
C SER A 29 -18.89 -15.22 5.30
N THR A 30 -18.77 -14.71 6.52
CA THR A 30 -18.49 -13.29 6.81
C THR A 30 -17.02 -12.91 6.60
N LEU A 31 -16.14 -13.89 6.40
CA LEU A 31 -14.71 -13.70 6.20
C LEU A 31 -14.35 -13.46 4.73
N PHE A 32 -15.24 -12.84 3.95
CA PHE A 32 -15.01 -12.56 2.52
C PHE A 32 -13.75 -11.72 2.28
N HIS A 33 -13.36 -10.84 3.23
CA HIS A 33 -12.10 -10.08 3.18
C HIS A 33 -10.83 -10.96 3.17
N ARG A 34 -10.95 -12.25 3.50
CA ARG A 34 -9.86 -13.23 3.43
C ARG A 34 -9.79 -13.95 2.08
N GLN A 35 -10.79 -13.76 1.22
CA GLN A 35 -10.81 -14.32 -0.12
C GLN A 35 -9.98 -13.42 -1.03
N LEU A 36 -8.66 -13.58 -0.96
CA LEU A 36 -7.72 -12.80 -1.76
C LEU A 36 -7.77 -13.24 -3.23
N LEU A 37 -7.45 -12.31 -4.13
CA LEU A 37 -7.32 -12.61 -5.55
C LEU A 37 -6.17 -13.62 -5.75
N GLY A 38 -6.49 -14.73 -6.40
CA GLY A 38 -5.52 -15.75 -6.82
C GLY A 38 -5.33 -15.77 -8.33
N GLY A 39 -4.29 -16.49 -8.76
CA GLY A 39 -3.96 -16.65 -10.18
C GLY A 39 -3.50 -15.34 -10.85
N ALA A 40 -3.60 -15.31 -12.18
CA ALA A 40 -3.06 -14.23 -13.01
C ALA A 40 -3.94 -12.97 -13.09
N PHE A 41 -4.44 -12.49 -11.95
CA PHE A 41 -5.40 -11.38 -11.88
C PHE A 41 -4.89 -10.08 -12.54
N TRP A 42 -3.57 -9.90 -12.63
CA TRP A 42 -2.94 -8.75 -13.28
C TRP A 42 -3.05 -8.74 -14.80
N GLN A 43 -3.27 -9.89 -15.43
CA GLN A 43 -3.34 -9.99 -16.90
C GLN A 43 -4.58 -9.31 -17.49
N LYS A 44 -5.54 -8.89 -16.64
CA LYS A 44 -6.62 -7.98 -17.03
C LYS A 44 -6.12 -6.60 -17.45
N ILE A 45 -4.95 -6.18 -16.97
CA ILE A 45 -4.30 -4.93 -17.36
C ILE A 45 -3.62 -5.12 -18.72
N PRO A 46 -3.93 -4.32 -19.75
CA PRO A 46 -3.39 -4.50 -21.11
C PRO A 46 -1.87 -4.64 -21.17
N ALA A 47 -1.11 -3.81 -20.44
CA ALA A 47 0.35 -3.87 -20.45
C ALA A 47 0.94 -5.10 -19.73
N TYR A 48 0.17 -5.82 -18.91
CA TYR A 48 0.66 -6.97 -18.15
C TYR A 48 0.10 -8.31 -18.63
N ARG A 49 -0.69 -8.31 -19.72
CA ARG A 49 -1.39 -9.49 -20.24
C ARG A 49 -0.48 -10.69 -20.54
N LEU A 50 0.76 -10.42 -20.96
CA LEU A 50 1.74 -11.44 -21.33
C LEU A 50 2.82 -11.67 -20.26
N VAL A 51 2.67 -11.07 -19.07
CA VAL A 51 3.61 -11.23 -17.97
C VAL A 51 3.24 -12.48 -17.19
N ASP A 52 4.19 -13.41 -17.05
CA ASP A 52 4.03 -14.62 -16.25
C ASP A 52 4.07 -14.30 -14.74
N GLU A 53 3.62 -15.27 -13.92
CA GLU A 53 3.51 -15.10 -12.47
C GLU A 53 4.85 -14.87 -11.78
N ALA A 54 5.89 -15.61 -12.15
CA ALA A 54 7.20 -15.48 -11.53
C ALA A 54 7.79 -14.09 -11.78
N THR A 55 7.66 -13.59 -13.01
CA THR A 55 8.06 -12.23 -13.37
C THR A 55 7.22 -11.18 -12.65
N PHE A 56 5.89 -11.36 -12.58
CA PHE A 56 5.01 -10.39 -11.93
C PHE A 56 5.26 -10.31 -10.42
N LEU A 57 5.50 -11.43 -9.75
CA LEU A 57 5.75 -11.47 -8.31
C LEU A 57 7.19 -11.04 -7.93
N ASP A 58 8.08 -10.84 -8.90
CA ASP A 58 9.42 -10.30 -8.64
C ASP A 58 9.38 -8.82 -8.24
N HIS A 59 9.87 -8.52 -7.04
CA HIS A 59 9.92 -7.17 -6.48
C HIS A 59 10.78 -6.21 -7.32
N THR A 60 11.84 -6.70 -7.98
CA THR A 60 12.69 -5.87 -8.82
C THR A 60 11.95 -5.46 -10.09
N TRP A 61 11.23 -6.38 -10.72
CA TRP A 61 10.34 -6.10 -11.84
C TRP A 61 9.22 -5.12 -11.45
N GLN A 62 8.60 -5.30 -10.27
CA GLN A 62 7.59 -4.37 -9.74
C GLN A 62 8.15 -2.95 -9.59
N ALA A 63 9.35 -2.80 -9.00
CA ALA A 63 10.00 -1.51 -8.83
C ALA A 63 10.33 -0.82 -10.17
N ARG A 64 10.81 -1.58 -11.17
CA ARG A 64 11.15 -1.07 -12.52
C ARG A 64 9.90 -0.65 -13.32
N ASN A 65 8.79 -1.36 -13.11
CA ASN A 65 7.53 -1.14 -13.83
C ASN A 65 6.52 -0.24 -13.09
N THR A 66 6.97 0.39 -12.01
CA THR A 66 6.16 1.30 -11.22
C THR A 66 5.74 2.53 -12.03
N ILE A 67 4.46 2.91 -11.89
CA ILE A 67 3.85 4.06 -12.54
C ILE A 67 4.18 5.34 -11.76
N THR A 68 4.75 6.32 -12.46
CA THR A 68 5.17 7.60 -11.89
C THR A 68 4.70 8.82 -12.69
N SER A 69 4.02 8.61 -13.82
CA SER A 69 3.49 9.69 -14.66
C SER A 69 2.12 9.32 -15.26
N PRO A 70 1.29 10.31 -15.62
CA PRO A 70 0.01 10.06 -16.29
C PRO A 70 0.19 9.30 -17.61
N GLN A 71 1.21 9.65 -18.39
CA GLN A 71 1.46 9.02 -19.69
C GLN A 71 1.76 7.53 -19.52
N ARG A 72 2.55 7.16 -18.51
CA ARG A 72 2.84 5.76 -18.20
C ARG A 72 1.59 5.04 -17.71
N LEU A 73 0.74 5.72 -16.92
CA LEU A 73 -0.55 5.17 -16.51
C LEU A 73 -1.42 4.84 -17.73
N LEU A 74 -1.59 5.78 -18.66
CA LEU A 74 -2.40 5.59 -19.88
C LEU A 74 -1.86 4.45 -20.74
N GLN A 75 -0.55 4.38 -20.96
CA GLN A 75 0.07 3.27 -21.70
C GLN A 75 -0.20 1.90 -21.04
N THR A 76 -0.36 1.89 -19.71
CA THR A 76 -0.56 0.68 -18.92
C THR A 76 -2.00 0.18 -18.97
N VAL A 77 -2.96 1.08 -18.71
CA VAL A 77 -4.39 0.74 -18.61
C VAL A 77 -5.13 0.86 -19.93
N GLN A 78 -4.62 1.65 -20.87
CA GLN A 78 -5.13 1.81 -22.24
C GLN A 78 -6.66 2.06 -22.27
N ASP A 79 -7.39 1.15 -22.89
CA ASP A 79 -8.83 1.17 -23.13
C ASP A 79 -9.68 0.80 -21.91
N LEU A 80 -9.07 0.46 -20.77
CA LEU A 80 -9.80 0.17 -19.53
C LEU A 80 -10.53 1.39 -18.95
N VAL A 81 -10.18 2.61 -19.37
CA VAL A 81 -10.81 3.85 -18.91
C VAL A 81 -11.14 4.75 -20.10
N PRO A 82 -12.22 5.55 -20.00
CA PRO A 82 -12.52 6.54 -21.03
C PRO A 82 -11.48 7.66 -21.03
N GLN A 83 -11.32 8.33 -22.18
CA GLN A 83 -10.42 9.49 -22.33
C GLN A 83 -10.68 10.58 -21.27
N SER A 84 -11.95 10.80 -20.91
CA SER A 84 -12.34 11.77 -19.86
C SER A 84 -11.73 11.46 -18.50
N PHE A 85 -11.56 10.20 -18.14
CA PHE A 85 -10.88 9.81 -16.91
C PHE A 85 -9.40 10.15 -16.99
N TYR A 86 -8.75 9.85 -18.11
CA TYR A 86 -7.34 10.17 -18.31
C TYR A 86 -7.08 11.69 -18.25
N ASP A 87 -7.95 12.50 -18.87
CA ASP A 87 -7.82 13.95 -18.82
C ASP A 87 -7.95 14.48 -17.37
N ASP A 88 -8.83 13.85 -16.58
CA ASP A 88 -9.02 14.19 -15.16
C ASP A 88 -7.82 13.78 -14.28
N VAL A 89 -7.23 12.61 -14.55
CA VAL A 89 -5.97 12.19 -13.91
C VAL A 89 -4.84 13.13 -14.28
N THR A 90 -4.70 13.50 -15.55
CA THR A 90 -3.62 14.38 -16.03
C THR A 90 -3.68 15.73 -15.31
N ARG A 91 -4.88 16.34 -15.22
CA ARG A 91 -5.08 17.55 -14.42
C ARG A 91 -4.81 17.31 -12.93
N GLY A 92 -5.24 16.17 -12.38
CA GLY A 92 -5.01 15.79 -10.99
C GLY A 92 -3.53 15.72 -10.63
N PHE A 93 -2.70 15.18 -11.51
CA PHE A 93 -1.24 15.14 -11.36
C PHE A 93 -0.62 16.54 -11.34
N HIS A 94 -1.09 17.47 -12.18
CA HIS A 94 -0.60 18.85 -12.18
C HIS A 94 -0.95 19.62 -10.90
N LEU A 95 -2.07 19.28 -10.26
CA LEU A 95 -2.53 19.91 -9.02
C LEU A 95 -1.95 19.25 -7.76
N SER A 96 -1.39 18.04 -7.88
CA SER A 96 -0.90 17.28 -6.73
C SER A 96 0.56 17.60 -6.43
N PRO A 97 0.91 18.05 -5.21
CA PRO A 97 2.29 18.40 -4.86
C PRO A 97 3.19 17.18 -4.64
N MET A 98 2.63 16.00 -4.42
CA MET A 98 3.38 14.77 -4.13
C MET A 98 3.63 13.92 -5.38
N SER A 99 4.84 13.38 -5.49
CA SER A 99 5.19 12.41 -6.53
C SER A 99 4.42 11.11 -6.33
N ILE A 100 3.85 10.59 -7.40
CA ILE A 100 3.08 9.35 -7.38
C ILE A 100 3.98 8.17 -7.73
N ARG A 101 3.76 7.06 -7.03
CA ARG A 101 4.49 5.81 -7.22
C ARG A 101 3.54 4.63 -6.99
N VAL A 102 3.05 4.03 -8.07
CA VAL A 102 2.09 2.91 -8.01
C VAL A 102 2.68 1.66 -8.66
N SER A 103 2.87 0.59 -7.89
CA SER A 103 3.40 -0.66 -8.43
C SER A 103 2.40 -1.35 -9.37
N PRO A 104 2.88 -2.15 -10.33
CA PRO A 104 2.02 -3.01 -11.16
C PRO A 104 1.02 -3.84 -10.34
N TYR A 105 1.45 -4.36 -9.19
CA TYR A 105 0.60 -5.11 -8.26
C TYR A 105 -0.59 -4.28 -7.77
N LEU A 106 -0.33 -3.11 -7.17
CA LEU A 106 -1.41 -2.23 -6.68
C LEU A 106 -2.33 -1.78 -7.82
N LEU A 107 -1.76 -1.45 -8.97
CA LEU A 107 -2.52 -1.05 -10.15
C LEU A 107 -3.45 -2.16 -10.66
N SER A 108 -3.02 -3.41 -10.53
CA SER A 108 -3.80 -4.59 -10.93
C SER A 108 -4.92 -4.93 -9.96
N LEU A 109 -4.88 -4.43 -8.72
CA LEU A 109 -5.97 -4.62 -7.77
C LEU A 109 -7.12 -3.63 -7.98
N ILE A 110 -6.87 -2.50 -8.63
CA ILE A 110 -7.89 -1.47 -8.92
C ILE A 110 -9.01 -2.09 -9.78
N ASP A 111 -10.24 -1.79 -9.40
CA ASP A 111 -11.40 -1.97 -10.26
C ASP A 111 -11.47 -0.84 -11.28
N TRP A 112 -11.02 -1.12 -12.51
CA TRP A 112 -11.03 -0.16 -13.60
C TRP A 112 -12.42 0.03 -14.22
N ALA A 113 -13.36 -0.89 -14.00
CA ALA A 113 -14.75 -0.72 -14.45
C ALA A 113 -15.48 0.35 -13.62
N ASP A 114 -15.12 0.51 -12.35
CA ASP A 114 -15.58 1.60 -11.48
C ASP A 114 -14.41 2.42 -10.90
N ALA A 115 -13.53 2.85 -11.82
CA ALA A 115 -12.31 3.56 -11.44
C ALA A 115 -12.59 4.79 -10.57
N TYR A 116 -13.69 5.52 -10.77
CA TYR A 116 -14.02 6.73 -10.01
C TYR A 116 -14.37 6.49 -8.55
N ASN A 117 -14.83 5.29 -8.17
CA ASN A 117 -15.18 4.96 -6.79
C ASN A 117 -14.21 3.97 -6.14
N ASP A 118 -13.35 3.31 -6.93
CA ASP A 118 -12.37 2.35 -6.43
C ASP A 118 -11.48 2.92 -5.30
N PRO A 119 -11.42 2.28 -4.12
CA PRO A 119 -10.73 2.81 -2.95
C PRO A 119 -9.20 2.78 -3.07
N LEU A 120 -8.63 1.88 -3.88
CA LEU A 120 -7.18 1.83 -4.09
C LEU A 120 -6.75 2.96 -5.02
N ARG A 121 -7.46 3.18 -6.12
CA ARG A 121 -7.23 4.30 -7.03
C ARG A 121 -7.35 5.63 -6.28
N ARG A 122 -8.32 5.80 -5.35
CA ARG A 122 -8.44 7.00 -4.49
C ARG A 122 -7.20 7.32 -3.66
N GLN A 123 -6.43 6.32 -3.26
CA GLN A 123 -5.23 6.51 -2.45
C GLN A 123 -4.02 6.92 -3.28
N PHE A 124 -3.94 6.45 -4.53
CA PHE A 124 -2.70 6.50 -5.31
C PHE A 124 -2.75 7.36 -6.58
N VAL A 125 -3.93 7.50 -7.21
CA VAL A 125 -4.09 8.21 -8.48
C VAL A 125 -5.04 9.40 -8.28
N PRO A 126 -4.52 10.64 -8.30
CA PRO A 126 -5.32 11.82 -8.08
C PRO A 126 -6.23 12.08 -9.27
N LEU A 127 -7.40 12.63 -8.98
CA LEU A 127 -8.38 13.11 -9.96
C LEU A 127 -8.67 14.56 -9.66
N ALA A 128 -8.52 15.46 -10.63
CA ALA A 128 -8.78 16.87 -10.40
C ALA A 128 -10.22 17.12 -9.95
N SER A 129 -11.19 16.37 -10.48
CA SER A 129 -12.61 16.43 -10.08
C SER A 129 -12.88 16.07 -8.62
N ARG A 130 -11.94 15.42 -7.92
CA ARG A 130 -12.08 14.97 -6.52
C ARG A 130 -11.25 15.79 -5.54
N LEU A 131 -10.43 16.72 -6.01
CA LEU A 131 -9.65 17.60 -5.15
C LEU A 131 -10.56 18.68 -4.56
N LEU A 132 -10.39 18.92 -3.27
CA LEU A 132 -11.04 20.02 -2.56
C LEU A 132 -10.00 21.12 -2.29
N PRO A 133 -10.43 22.38 -2.15
CA PRO A 133 -9.54 23.43 -1.69
C PRO A 133 -8.89 23.09 -0.35
N ASP A 134 -7.65 23.53 -0.17
CA ASP A 134 -6.94 23.35 1.09
C ASP A 134 -7.70 23.97 2.25
N HIS A 135 -7.67 23.29 3.40
CA HIS A 135 -8.26 23.80 4.61
C HIS A 135 -7.48 25.04 5.11
N PRO A 136 -8.12 26.12 5.61
CA PRO A 136 -7.43 27.33 6.06
C PRO A 136 -6.40 27.15 7.19
N LYS A 137 -6.40 25.98 7.85
CA LYS A 137 -5.44 25.59 8.90
C LYS A 137 -4.40 24.57 8.43
N LEU A 138 -4.36 24.27 7.14
CA LEU A 138 -3.32 23.42 6.56
C LEU A 138 -1.95 24.05 6.81
N THR A 139 -1.01 23.22 7.28
CA THR A 139 0.40 23.56 7.42
C THR A 139 1.21 22.35 6.95
N LEU A 140 2.44 22.59 6.48
CA LEU A 140 3.29 21.52 5.92
C LEU A 140 3.74 20.50 6.98
N ASP A 141 3.92 20.95 8.22
CA ASP A 141 4.30 20.11 9.37
C ASP A 141 3.19 20.14 10.42
N SER A 142 2.01 19.65 10.04
CA SER A 142 0.83 19.68 10.92
C SER A 142 1.03 18.88 12.21
N LEU A 143 1.92 17.88 12.16
CA LEU A 143 2.28 17.06 13.31
C LEU A 143 3.48 17.61 14.07
N HIS A 144 4.07 18.76 13.73
CA HIS A 144 5.25 19.35 14.39
C HIS A 144 6.45 18.39 14.53
N GLU A 145 6.67 17.53 13.56
CA GLU A 145 7.74 16.54 13.58
C GLU A 145 9.13 17.18 13.50
N GLN A 146 9.26 18.33 12.83
CA GLN A 146 10.53 19.03 12.67
C GLN A 146 10.95 19.74 13.96
N ALA A 147 10.00 20.31 14.69
CA ALA A 147 10.28 20.99 15.97
C ALA A 147 10.76 20.01 17.05
N ASP A 148 10.28 18.77 16.99
CA ASP A 148 10.65 17.69 17.91
C ASP A 148 11.84 16.84 17.39
N ALA A 149 12.56 17.32 16.38
CA ALA A 149 13.72 16.63 15.80
C ALA A 149 15.03 17.15 16.39
N PRO A 150 15.64 16.48 17.41
CA PRO A 150 16.95 16.89 17.94
C PRO A 150 18.07 16.81 16.89
N VAL A 151 17.93 15.92 15.90
CA VAL A 151 18.81 15.79 14.74
C VAL A 151 17.98 15.46 13.50
N PRO A 152 18.46 15.80 12.28
CA PRO A 152 17.76 15.44 11.04
C PRO A 152 17.48 13.94 10.95
N GLY A 153 16.25 13.58 10.57
CA GLY A 153 15.83 12.19 10.42
C GLY A 153 15.45 11.47 11.72
N LEU A 154 15.50 12.13 12.88
CA LEU A 154 15.07 11.55 14.15
C LEU A 154 14.10 12.49 14.87
N THR A 155 12.82 12.15 14.94
CA THR A 155 11.80 12.88 15.72
C THR A 155 11.60 12.19 17.06
N HIS A 156 11.81 12.91 18.17
CA HIS A 156 11.74 12.38 19.54
C HIS A 156 10.76 13.18 20.41
N ARG A 157 9.46 13.02 20.14
CA ARG A 157 8.37 13.66 20.90
C ARG A 157 8.09 13.00 22.24
N TYR A 158 8.08 11.66 22.27
CA TYR A 158 7.63 10.90 23.43
C TYR A 158 8.82 10.43 24.26
N PRO A 159 8.72 10.37 25.61
CA PRO A 159 9.85 10.03 26.47
C PRO A 159 10.56 8.72 26.11
N ASP A 160 9.82 7.71 25.65
CA ASP A 160 10.30 6.33 25.45
C ASP A 160 10.27 5.86 23.98
N LYS A 161 9.92 6.74 23.02
CA LYS A 161 9.81 6.36 21.60
C LYS A 161 10.29 7.47 20.68
N ALA A 162 10.98 7.08 19.61
CA ALA A 162 11.38 7.97 18.54
C ALA A 162 10.95 7.43 17.18
N LEU A 163 10.70 8.33 16.24
CA LEU A 163 10.52 8.04 14.82
C LEU A 163 11.86 8.26 14.11
N PHE A 164 12.38 7.21 13.48
CA PHE A 164 13.60 7.28 12.69
C PHE A 164 13.27 7.21 11.19
N LEU A 165 13.54 8.29 10.48
CA LEU A 165 13.43 8.40 9.04
C LEU A 165 14.81 8.10 8.44
N ALA A 166 14.96 6.92 7.85
CA ALA A 166 16.19 6.55 7.14
C ALA A 166 16.29 7.40 5.87
N LEU A 167 17.18 8.40 5.90
CA LEU A 167 17.46 9.33 4.81
C LEU A 167 18.32 8.71 3.71
#